data_AF-A0A8X6TGG3-F1
#
_entry.id   AF-A0A8X6TGG3-F1
#
_cell.length_a   1.000
_cell.length_b   1.000
_cell.length_c   1.000
_cell.angle_alpha   90.00
_cell.angle_beta   90.00
_cell.angle_gamma   90.00
#
_symmetry.space_group_name_H-M   'P 1'
#
loop_
_entity.id
_entity.type
_entity.pdbx_description
1 polymer ?
#
loop_
_entity_poly.entity_id
_entity_poly.type
_entity_poly.pdbx_seq_one_letter_code
_entity_poly.pdbx_strand_id
1 'polypeptide(L)'
;MENLVKGIPNNLTHYQETTDFTDALKRSAKQNIPRGRMLKYKPFWNEDLKKQKETREKAEETEGEIGQRREDVVRRRKECAVMKRKINIAKNQSWNDFLQNMDYRTDGPNAYRLMDTLKIKKIQS
;
A
#
# COMPACT_ATOMS: atom_id res chain seq x y z
N MET A 1 6.85 -20.07 -43.57
CA MET A 1 7.46 -19.26 -42.49
C MET A 1 7.42 -20.07 -41.21
N GLU A 2 8.23 -21.13 -41.17
CA GLU A 2 8.41 -21.97 -39.99
C GLU A 2 9.78 -21.65 -39.41
N ASN A 3 9.81 -20.80 -38.38
CA ASN A 3 10.95 -20.67 -37.49
C ASN A 3 10.45 -20.03 -36.19
N LEU A 4 11.03 -20.45 -35.06
CA LEU A 4 10.72 -20.14 -33.66
C LEU A 4 9.67 -21.11 -33.11
N VAL A 5 10.02 -22.16 -32.35
CA VAL A 5 10.78 -22.13 -31.10
C VAL A 5 11.64 -23.39 -31.00
N LYS A 6 12.94 -23.28 -31.29
CA LYS A 6 13.93 -24.29 -30.87
C LYS A 6 14.56 -23.80 -29.58
N GLY A 7 14.36 -24.52 -28.47
CA GLY A 7 15.27 -24.48 -27.34
C GLY A 7 14.72 -24.12 -25.97
N ILE A 8 13.67 -24.79 -25.48
CA ILE A 8 13.53 -25.00 -24.03
C ILE A 8 13.40 -26.50 -23.79
N PRO A 9 14.42 -27.16 -23.20
CA PRO A 9 14.29 -28.55 -22.81
C PRO A 9 13.19 -28.66 -21.75
N ASN A 10 12.05 -29.23 -22.13
CA ASN A 10 10.91 -29.49 -21.24
C ASN A 10 11.19 -30.73 -20.38
N ASN A 11 12.25 -30.65 -19.58
CA ASN A 11 12.84 -31.77 -18.85
C ASN A 11 12.62 -31.65 -17.34
N LEU A 12 11.93 -30.60 -16.88
CA LEU A 12 11.66 -30.39 -15.47
C LEU A 12 10.34 -31.10 -15.13
N THR A 13 10.39 -32.02 -14.18
CA THR A 13 9.20 -32.65 -13.64
C THR A 13 8.30 -31.55 -13.06
N HIS A 14 6.98 -31.63 -13.19
CA HIS A 14 6.01 -30.65 -12.63
C HIS A 14 6.34 -30.21 -11.18
N TYR A 15 6.88 -31.14 -10.38
CA TYR A 15 7.36 -30.88 -9.03
C TYR A 15 8.48 -29.82 -8.95
N GLN A 16 9.42 -29.82 -9.89
CA GLN A 16 10.53 -28.87 -9.95
C GLN A 16 10.03 -27.47 -10.32
N GLU A 17 9.09 -27.36 -11.26
CA GLU A 17 8.48 -26.07 -11.63
C GLU A 17 7.73 -25.43 -10.45
N THR A 18 6.96 -26.23 -9.70
CA THR A 18 6.25 -25.73 -8.51
C THR A 18 7.22 -25.28 -7.41
N THR A 19 8.38 -25.94 -7.31
CA THR A 19 9.42 -25.59 -6.35
C THR A 19 10.09 -24.27 -6.72
N ASP A 20 10.46 -24.12 -7.99
CA ASP A 20 11.10 -22.91 -8.51
C ASP A 20 10.19 -21.67 -8.39
N PHE A 21 8.90 -21.85 -8.69
CA PHE A 21 7.88 -20.82 -8.49
C PHE A 21 7.77 -20.41 -7.02
N THR A 22 7.67 -21.39 -6.12
CA THR A 22 7.57 -21.15 -4.69
C THR A 22 8.81 -20.44 -4.14
N ASP A 23 10.00 -20.77 -4.65
CA ASP A 23 11.25 -20.17 -4.21
C ASP A 23 11.46 -18.77 -4.79
N ALA A 24 10.96 -18.49 -5.99
CA ALA A 24 10.86 -17.13 -6.51
C ALA A 24 9.93 -16.26 -5.64
N LEU A 25 8.79 -16.81 -5.23
CA LEU A 25 7.82 -16.14 -4.35
C LEU A 25 8.42 -15.85 -2.97
N LYS A 26 9.10 -16.83 -2.37
CA LYS A 26 9.86 -16.64 -1.13
C LYS A 26 10.91 -15.55 -1.28
N ARG A 27 11.73 -15.56 -2.34
CA ARG A 27 12.77 -14.55 -2.58
C ARG A 27 12.18 -13.15 -2.68
N SER A 28 11.11 -12.98 -3.45
CA SER A 28 10.38 -11.71 -3.55
C SER A 28 9.86 -11.25 -2.19
N ALA A 29 9.26 -12.15 -1.41
CA ALA A 29 8.80 -11.85 -0.07
C ALA A 29 9.96 -11.45 0.87
N LYS A 30 11.14 -12.09 0.77
CA LYS A 30 12.32 -11.70 1.57
C LYS A 30 12.82 -10.30 1.23
N GLN A 31 12.78 -9.91 -0.05
CA GLN A 31 13.28 -8.63 -0.54
C GLN A 31 12.32 -7.48 -0.23
N ASN A 32 11.02 -7.72 -0.36
CA ASN A 32 10.02 -6.67 -0.33
C ASN A 32 9.34 -6.51 1.03
N ILE A 33 9.34 -7.55 1.88
CA ILE A 33 8.78 -7.46 3.23
C ILE A 33 9.90 -7.08 4.21
N PRO A 34 9.85 -5.91 4.86
CA PRO A 34 10.87 -5.51 5.82
C PRO A 34 10.97 -6.51 6.99
N ARG A 35 12.16 -7.04 7.27
CA ARG A 35 12.41 -8.11 8.26
C ARG A 35 12.84 -7.64 9.67
N GLY A 36 12.61 -6.36 10.00
CA GLY A 36 13.05 -5.76 11.27
C GLY A 36 11.91 -5.50 12.26
N ARG A 37 12.22 -4.83 13.39
CA ARG A 37 11.19 -4.13 14.18
C ARG A 37 10.49 -3.21 13.20
N MET A 38 9.22 -3.47 12.90
CA MET A 38 8.35 -2.43 12.37
C MET A 38 8.63 -1.20 13.22
N LEU A 39 9.01 -0.08 12.59
CA LEU A 39 8.98 1.20 13.27
C LEU A 39 7.64 1.23 14.01
N LYS A 40 7.62 1.73 15.26
CA LYS A 40 6.36 2.08 15.95
C LYS A 40 5.70 3.25 15.20
N TYR A 41 5.56 3.14 13.89
CA TYR A 41 4.69 3.91 13.08
C TYR A 41 3.31 3.56 13.61
N LYS A 42 2.74 4.45 14.43
CA LYS A 42 1.31 4.42 14.70
C LYS A 42 0.68 4.50 13.31
N PRO A 43 0.09 3.41 12.79
CA PRO A 43 -0.49 3.48 11.46
C PRO A 43 -1.61 4.51 11.56
N PHE A 44 -1.64 5.47 10.63
CA PHE A 44 -2.87 6.26 10.44
C PHE A 44 -4.07 5.36 10.08
N TRP A 45 -3.79 4.09 9.74
CA TRP A 45 -4.76 3.03 9.57
C TRP A 45 -5.46 2.67 10.88
N ASN A 46 -6.69 3.14 11.02
CA ASN A 46 -7.58 2.83 12.14
C ASN A 46 -8.72 1.90 11.69
N GLU A 47 -9.48 1.40 12.65
CA GLU A 47 -10.61 0.49 12.39
C GLU A 47 -11.66 1.13 11.46
N ASP A 48 -11.84 2.45 11.55
CA ASP A 48 -12.78 3.19 10.70
C ASP A 48 -12.37 3.20 9.23
N LEU A 49 -11.07 3.34 8.94
CA LEU A 49 -10.52 3.23 7.59
C LEU A 49 -10.61 1.80 7.07
N LYS A 50 -10.42 0.81 7.94
CA LYS A 50 -10.59 -0.60 7.57
C LYS A 50 -12.03 -0.88 7.14
N LYS A 51 -13.02 -0.48 7.96
CA LYS A 51 -14.44 -0.58 7.61
C LYS A 51 -14.77 0.17 6.33
N GLN A 52 -14.24 1.38 6.14
CA GLN A 52 -14.45 2.15 4.92
C GLN A 52 -13.86 1.46 3.67
N LYS A 53 -12.70 0.83 3.81
CA LYS A 53 -12.08 0.03 2.73
C LYS A 53 -12.99 -1.13 2.34
N GLU A 54 -13.53 -1.85 3.32
CA GLU A 54 -14.49 -2.94 3.07
C GLU A 54 -15.76 -2.44 2.35
N THR A 55 -16.30 -1.27 2.75
CA THR A 55 -17.43 -0.65 2.06
C THR A 55 -17.10 -0.29 0.61
N ARG A 56 -15.91 0.27 0.35
CA ARG A 56 -15.45 0.57 -1.01
C ARG A 56 -15.33 -0.70 -1.84
N GLU A 57 -14.71 -1.75 -1.29
CA GLU A 57 -14.50 -3.03 -1.98
C GLU A 57 -15.82 -3.69 -2.36
N LYS A 58 -16.82 -3.68 -1.47
CA LYS A 58 -18.18 -4.13 -1.81
C LYS A 58 -18.80 -3.31 -2.94
N ALA A 59 -18.60 -1.99 -2.94
CA ALA A 59 -19.09 -1.14 -4.03
C ALA A 59 -18.37 -1.37 -5.37
N GLU A 60 -17.10 -1.80 -5.34
CA GLU A 60 -16.34 -2.21 -6.53
C GLU A 60 -16.82 -3.54 -7.08
N GLU A 61 -17.11 -4.49 -6.20
CA GLU A 61 -17.65 -5.80 -6.58
C GLU A 61 -19.01 -5.66 -7.29
N THR A 62 -19.93 -4.89 -6.72
CA THR A 62 -21.24 -4.63 -7.37
C THR A 62 -21.12 -3.82 -8.67
N GLU A 63 -20.08 -2.98 -8.82
CA GLU A 63 -19.83 -2.27 -10.09
C GLU A 63 -19.44 -3.26 -11.20
N GLY A 64 -18.62 -4.26 -10.88
CA GLY A 64 -18.05 -5.21 -11.84
C GLY A 64 -19.01 -6.29 -12.33
N GLU A 65 -20.23 -6.37 -11.80
CA GLU A 65 -21.24 -7.34 -12.21
C GLU A 65 -21.85 -7.00 -13.59
N ILE A 66 -22.18 -8.06 -14.35
CA ILE A 66 -22.79 -7.93 -15.69
C ILE A 66 -24.20 -7.35 -15.54
N GLY A 67 -24.48 -6.20 -16.17
CA GLY A 67 -25.76 -5.47 -16.03
C GLY A 67 -25.69 -4.20 -15.16
N GLN A 68 -24.49 -3.63 -15.02
CA GLN A 68 -24.18 -2.43 -14.24
C GLN A 68 -25.19 -1.28 -14.40
N ARG A 69 -25.71 -0.78 -13.27
CA ARG A 69 -26.52 0.45 -13.23
C ARG A 69 -25.64 1.67 -13.04
N ARG A 70 -26.05 2.81 -13.59
CA ARG A 70 -25.35 4.11 -13.39
C ARG A 70 -25.20 4.46 -11.89
N GLU A 71 -26.15 4.02 -11.07
CA GLU A 71 -26.14 4.21 -9.62
C GLU A 71 -24.95 3.51 -8.94
N ASP A 72 -24.53 2.35 -9.45
CA ASP A 72 -23.41 1.58 -8.90
C ASP A 72 -22.08 2.30 -9.14
N VAL A 73 -21.90 2.90 -10.33
CA VAL A 73 -20.75 3.78 -10.65
C VAL A 73 -20.69 4.97 -9.70
N VAL A 74 -21.83 5.63 -9.49
CA VAL A 74 -21.92 6.81 -8.62
C VAL A 74 -21.60 6.43 -7.18
N ARG A 75 -22.15 5.30 -6.71
CA ARG A 75 -21.86 4.75 -5.38
C ARG A 75 -20.36 4.49 -5.21
N ARG A 76 -19.73 3.79 -6.15
CA ARG A 76 -18.28 3.55 -6.07
C ARG A 76 -17.48 4.85 -6.05
N ARG A 77 -17.76 5.80 -6.96
CA ARG A 77 -17.06 7.09 -7.00
C ARG A 77 -17.19 7.84 -5.67
N LYS A 78 -18.38 7.81 -5.07
CA LYS A 78 -18.63 8.37 -3.74
C LYS A 78 -17.78 7.69 -2.68
N GLU A 79 -17.79 6.36 -2.59
CA GLU A 79 -17.01 5.62 -1.58
C GLU A 79 -15.50 5.80 -1.76
N CYS A 80 -15.01 5.90 -3.00
CA CYS A 80 -13.62 6.26 -3.29
C CYS A 80 -13.25 7.65 -2.79
N ALA A 81 -14.11 8.65 -3.03
CA ALA A 81 -13.89 10.02 -2.56
C ALA A 81 -13.92 10.11 -1.03
N VAL A 82 -14.87 9.41 -0.38
CA VAL A 82 -14.97 9.32 1.08
C VAL A 82 -13.72 8.66 1.67
N MET A 83 -13.25 7.55 1.09
CA MET A 83 -12.04 6.87 1.54
C MET A 83 -10.81 7.78 1.44
N LYS A 84 -10.62 8.46 0.30
CA LYS A 84 -9.52 9.41 0.10
C LYS A 84 -9.55 10.53 1.14
N ARG A 85 -10.74 11.09 1.41
CA ARG A 85 -10.93 12.11 2.44
C ARG A 85 -10.55 11.60 3.82
N LYS A 86 -11.04 10.41 4.23
CA LYS A 86 -10.74 9.82 5.53
C LYS A 86 -9.25 9.51 5.69
N ILE A 87 -8.58 9.01 4.66
CA ILE A 87 -7.12 8.78 4.67
C ILE A 87 -6.38 10.08 4.95
N ASN A 88 -6.74 11.16 4.24
CA ASN A 88 -6.08 12.46 4.44
C ASN A 88 -6.29 12.99 5.86
N ILE A 89 -7.50 12.87 6.40
CA ILE A 89 -7.81 13.26 7.78
C ILE A 89 -6.97 12.45 8.77
N ALA A 90 -6.93 11.12 8.63
CA ALA A 90 -6.19 10.25 9.53
C ALA A 90 -4.67 10.51 9.48
N LYS A 91 -4.12 10.78 8.29
CA LYS A 91 -2.71 11.19 8.14
C LYS A 91 -2.43 12.50 8.87
N ASN A 92 -3.29 13.50 8.67
CA ASN A 92 -3.15 14.79 9.33
C ASN A 92 -3.29 14.69 10.85
N GLN A 93 -4.22 13.86 11.35
CA GLN A 93 -4.37 13.58 12.78
C GLN A 93 -3.11 12.92 13.34
N SER A 94 -2.64 11.83 12.71
CA SER A 94 -1.41 11.16 13.15
C SER A 94 -0.19 12.09 13.13
N TRP A 95 -0.14 13.02 12.19
CA TRP A 95 0.90 14.04 12.12
C TRP A 95 0.81 15.06 13.24
N ASN A 96 -0.39 15.57 13.50
CA ASN A 96 -0.64 16.52 14.58
C ASN A 96 -0.36 15.88 15.94
N ASP A 97 -0.79 14.65 16.16
CA ASP A 97 -0.51 13.87 17.37
C ASP A 97 1.00 13.69 17.55
N PHE A 98 1.73 13.41 16.47
CA PHE A 98 3.19 13.33 16.51
C PHE A 98 3.80 14.66 16.94
N LEU A 99 3.39 15.78 16.35
CA LEU A 99 3.91 17.10 16.69
C LEU A 99 3.58 17.51 18.13
N GLN A 100 2.38 17.18 18.63
CA GLN A 100 1.96 17.52 19.99
C GLN A 100 2.72 16.72 21.05
N ASN A 101 3.07 15.46 20.76
CA ASN A 101 3.73 14.57 21.70
C ASN A 101 5.26 14.54 21.55
N MET A 102 5.84 15.30 20.61
CA MET A 102 7.27 15.31 20.35
C MET A 102 8.02 16.09 21.45
N ASP A 103 8.83 15.39 22.23
CA ASP A 103 9.73 16.02 23.21
C ASP A 103 11.11 16.24 22.59
N TYR A 104 11.51 17.50 22.43
CA TYR A 104 12.80 17.87 21.83
C TYR A 104 14.02 17.39 22.64
N ARG A 105 13.86 17.07 23.93
CA ARG A 105 14.95 16.57 24.76
C ARG A 105 15.32 15.13 24.41
N THR A 106 14.33 14.30 24.09
CA THR A 106 14.51 12.90 23.72
C THR A 106 14.56 12.69 22.21
N ASP A 107 13.73 13.42 21.46
CA ASP A 107 13.52 13.26 20.03
C ASP A 107 14.22 14.33 19.18
N GLY A 108 15.08 15.15 19.78
CA GLY A 108 15.83 16.22 19.11
C GLY A 108 16.49 15.80 17.78
N PRO A 109 17.22 14.66 17.70
CA PRO A 109 17.80 14.19 16.44
C PRO A 109 16.76 13.88 15.36
N ASN A 110 15.59 13.35 15.75
CA ASN A 110 14.49 13.05 14.83
C ASN A 110 13.80 14.33 14.35
N ALA A 111 13.60 15.29 15.26
CA ALA A 111 13.06 16.61 14.93
C ALA A 111 14.00 17.37 13.97
N TYR A 112 15.31 17.31 14.18
CA TYR A 112 16.29 17.92 13.28
C TYR A 112 16.22 17.31 11.88
N ARG A 113 16.23 15.97 11.78
CA ARG A 113 16.12 15.26 10.49
C ARG A 113 14.82 15.58 9.77
N LEU A 114 13.73 15.70 10.53
CA LEU A 114 12.44 16.11 9.99
C LEU A 114 12.51 17.53 9.39
N MET A 115 13.07 18.49 10.13
CA MET A 115 13.21 19.87 9.67
C MET A 115 14.10 19.96 8.43
N ASP A 116 15.17 19.17 8.37
CA ASP A 116 16.05 19.08 7.19
C ASP A 116 15.29 18.56 5.96
N THR A 117 14.50 17.49 6.14
CA THR A 117 13.63 16.93 5.08
C THR A 117 12.60 17.96 4.59
N LEU A 118 12.03 18.75 5.49
CA LEU A 118 11.06 19.81 5.14
C LEU A 118 11.73 20.98 4.39
N LYS A 119 12.97 21.34 4.74
CA LYS A 119 13.73 22.38 4.04
C LYS A 119 14.06 21.99 2.59
N ILE A 120 14.49 20.74 2.35
CA ILE A 120 14.83 20.25 1.01
C ILE A 120 13.63 20.37 0.05
N LYS A 121 12.41 20.10 0.52
CA LYS A 121 11.20 20.22 -0.31
C LYS A 121 10.86 21.65 -0.74
N LYS A 122 11.31 22.67 -0.01
CA LYS A 122 11.02 24.08 -0.32
C LYS A 122 11.90 24.65 -1.45
N ILE A 123 12.97 23.94 -1.82
CA ILE A 123 13.94 24.37 -2.84
C ILE A 123 13.53 23.90 -4.25
N GLN A 124 12.56 22.98 -4.36
CA GLN A 124 12.13 22.36 -5.62
C GLN A 124 10.72 22.74 -6.09
N SER A 125 10.09 23.79 -5.53
CA SER A 125 8.79 24.31 -6.00
C SER A 125 8.93 25.59 -6.79
#